data_AF-A0A1G7HCX3-F1
#
_entry.id   AF-A0A1G7HCX3-F1
#
_cell.length_a   1.000
_cell.length_b   1.000
_cell.length_c   1.000
_cell.angle_alpha   90.00
_cell.angle_beta   90.00
_cell.angle_gamma   90.00
#
_symmetry.space_group_name_H-M   'P 1'
#
loop_
_entity.id
_entity.type
_entity.pdbx_description
1 polymer ?
#
loop_
_entity_poly.entity_id
_entity_poly.type
_entity_poly.pdbx_seq_one_letter_code
_entity_poly.pdbx_strand_id
1 'polypeptide(L)'
;MFDVDWMGLLVREVLRERTPALIAESCAWAVGLSDRPHLRRRNGLPQPTGPTLGERAAGGLPLSSDDGGRLDLGDAVPGSFQDALNALADDGSVHAERFDDEVLVPFVHDTCVTAAERARTDRPAAWAELADDVGEDGGDLAAVVRAGEWEAPLRIDAEQLVLAALGTQPLLEVETEGLPLSLVRAAEAATRAAVPAPPARGLPDDSLAGALFLARAALEESGCTVPVPPTEADLLLAALADAGLEAEEVPVVLPHLPVEDGTIERITANLSAD
;
A
#
# COMPACT_ATOMS: atom_id res chain seq x y z
N MET A 1 27.12 -26.61 10.84
CA MET A 1 25.92 -27.22 10.25
C MET A 1 25.52 -26.28 9.13
N PHE A 2 25.40 -26.74 7.88
CA PHE A 2 24.89 -25.86 6.82
C PHE A 2 23.42 -25.68 7.12
N ASP A 3 23.06 -24.57 7.75
CA ASP A 3 21.67 -24.18 7.77
C ASP A 3 21.34 -23.78 6.34
N VAL A 4 20.59 -24.64 5.66
CA VAL A 4 20.08 -24.34 4.34
C VAL A 4 19.15 -23.15 4.56
N ASP A 5 19.38 -22.03 3.88
CA ASP A 5 18.47 -20.87 3.89
C ASP A 5 17.10 -21.30 3.35
N TRP A 6 16.33 -21.90 4.24
CA TRP A 6 15.11 -22.61 3.94
C TRP A 6 14.00 -21.59 3.64
N MET A 7 14.09 -20.40 4.23
CA MET A 7 13.27 -19.25 3.88
C MET A 7 13.59 -18.77 2.47
N GLY A 8 14.86 -18.59 2.13
CA GLY A 8 15.29 -18.23 0.78
C GLY A 8 14.85 -19.24 -0.30
N LEU A 9 14.76 -20.53 0.04
CA LEU A 9 14.17 -21.53 -0.86
C LEU A 9 12.65 -21.40 -0.96
N LEU A 10 11.97 -21.20 0.17
CA LEU A 10 10.51 -21.09 0.23
C LEU A 10 10.01 -19.85 -0.52
N VAL A 11 10.63 -18.68 -0.34
CA VAL A 11 10.23 -17.45 -1.05
C VAL A 11 10.37 -17.61 -2.56
N ARG A 12 11.39 -18.34 -3.04
CA ARG A 12 11.58 -18.66 -4.47
C ARG A 12 10.55 -19.67 -4.98
N GLU A 13 10.16 -20.62 -4.14
CA GLU A 13 9.07 -21.56 -4.46
C GLU A 13 7.75 -20.79 -4.66
N VAL A 14 7.40 -19.92 -3.70
CA VAL A 14 6.19 -19.09 -3.78
C VAL A 14 6.27 -18.11 -4.97
N LEU A 15 7.43 -17.53 -5.28
CA LEU A 15 7.59 -16.69 -6.47
C LEU A 15 7.29 -17.46 -7.77
N ARG A 16 7.73 -18.72 -7.88
CA ARG A 16 7.41 -19.57 -9.04
C ARG A 16 5.92 -19.86 -9.15
N GLU A 17 5.26 -20.15 -8.03
CA GLU A 17 3.81 -20.32 -7.97
C GLU A 17 3.07 -19.04 -8.43
N ARG A 18 3.60 -17.87 -8.05
CA ARG A 18 3.01 -16.56 -8.34
C ARG A 18 3.48 -15.94 -9.66
N THR A 19 4.38 -16.55 -10.41
CA THR A 19 4.91 -15.99 -11.68
C THR A 19 3.82 -15.58 -12.68
N PRO A 20 2.73 -16.34 -12.90
CA PRO A 20 1.65 -15.90 -13.78
C PRO A 20 0.98 -14.60 -13.30
N ALA A 21 0.84 -14.41 -11.99
CA ALA A 21 0.31 -13.19 -11.41
C ALA A 21 1.29 -12.01 -11.57
N LEU A 22 2.59 -12.23 -11.39
CA LEU A 22 3.63 -11.22 -11.63
C LEU A 22 3.60 -10.72 -13.08
N ILE A 23 3.50 -11.64 -14.04
CA ILE A 23 3.42 -11.31 -15.47
C ILE A 23 2.15 -10.51 -15.75
N ALA A 24 1.00 -10.92 -15.21
CA ALA A 24 -0.26 -10.22 -15.38
C ALA A 24 -0.21 -8.79 -14.81
N GLU A 25 0.32 -8.60 -13.60
CA GLU A 25 0.51 -7.28 -12.99
C GLU A 25 1.47 -6.41 -13.81
N SER A 26 2.53 -7.01 -14.38
CA SER A 26 3.47 -6.30 -15.26
C SER A 26 2.81 -5.83 -16.56
N CYS A 27 2.00 -6.69 -17.20
CA CYS A 27 1.23 -6.32 -18.38
C CYS A 27 0.23 -5.21 -18.05
N ALA A 28 -0.48 -5.31 -16.92
CA ALA A 28 -1.46 -4.33 -16.48
C ALA A 28 -0.83 -2.96 -16.18
N TRP A 29 0.35 -2.95 -15.56
CA TRP A 29 1.12 -1.73 -15.30
C TRP A 29 1.57 -1.05 -16.59
N ALA A 30 1.93 -1.83 -17.62
CA ALA A 30 2.36 -1.29 -18.90
C ALA A 30 1.25 -0.56 -19.68
N VAL A 31 -0.03 -0.83 -19.36
CA VAL A 31 -1.18 -0.27 -20.09
C VAL A 31 -1.15 1.26 -20.10
N GLY A 32 -1.10 1.82 -21.30
CA GLY A 32 -1.13 3.26 -21.52
C GLY A 32 0.26 3.91 -21.50
N LEU A 33 1.34 3.14 -21.46
CA LEU A 33 2.69 3.63 -21.72
C LEU A 33 2.84 4.09 -23.18
N SER A 34 2.24 3.37 -24.13
CA SER A 34 2.29 3.68 -25.56
C SER A 34 1.67 5.05 -25.89
N ASP A 35 0.69 5.49 -25.11
CA ASP A 35 0.07 6.82 -25.25
C ASP A 35 0.92 7.96 -24.64
N ARG A 36 1.97 7.64 -23.87
CA ARG A 36 2.82 8.64 -23.23
C ARG A 36 3.72 9.34 -24.26
N PRO A 37 4.00 10.65 -24.09
CA PRO A 37 4.98 11.34 -24.91
C PRO A 37 6.36 10.68 -24.80
N HIS A 38 7.06 10.49 -25.91
CA HIS A 38 8.46 10.07 -25.84
C HIS A 38 9.35 11.26 -25.50
N LEU A 39 10.13 11.11 -24.43
CA LEU A 39 10.99 12.15 -23.87
C LEU A 39 12.48 11.82 -24.11
N ARG A 40 13.30 12.86 -24.28
CA ARG A 40 14.77 12.77 -24.27
C ARG A 40 15.36 13.80 -23.32
N ARG A 41 16.50 13.49 -22.72
CA ARG A 41 17.26 14.48 -21.93
C ARG A 41 17.91 15.49 -22.88
N ARG A 42 17.60 16.77 -22.68
CA ARG A 42 18.28 17.90 -23.34
C ARG A 42 18.63 18.93 -22.28
N ASN A 43 19.93 19.22 -22.16
CA ASN A 43 20.48 20.07 -21.10
C ASN A 43 20.10 19.57 -19.69
N GLY A 44 20.05 18.24 -19.48
CA GLY A 44 19.71 17.62 -18.20
C GLY A 44 18.21 17.59 -17.86
N LEU A 45 17.35 18.12 -18.72
CA LEU A 45 15.90 18.14 -18.51
C LEU A 45 15.17 17.22 -19.51
N PRO A 46 14.12 16.50 -19.10
CA PRO A 46 13.30 15.73 -20.02
C PRO A 46 12.54 16.69 -20.94
N GLN A 47 12.65 16.45 -22.26
CA GLN A 47 11.94 17.22 -23.28
C GLN A 47 11.22 16.29 -24.25
N PRO A 48 9.97 16.60 -24.63
CA PRO A 48 9.24 15.80 -25.60
C PRO A 48 9.90 15.89 -26.96
N THR A 49 9.98 14.74 -27.62
CA THR A 49 10.54 14.63 -28.97
C THR A 49 9.51 14.88 -30.08
N GLY A 50 8.22 14.96 -29.73
CA GLY A 50 7.10 15.07 -30.67
C GLY A 50 6.16 13.87 -30.59
N PRO A 51 6.59 12.66 -31.01
CA PRO A 51 5.74 11.48 -31.03
C PRO A 51 5.53 10.85 -29.64
N THR A 52 4.52 9.99 -29.53
CA THR A 52 4.34 9.10 -28.37
C THR A 52 5.32 7.92 -28.41
N LEU A 53 5.40 7.17 -27.30
CA LEU A 53 6.15 5.91 -27.25
C LEU A 53 5.58 4.90 -28.27
N GLY A 54 4.26 4.79 -28.37
CA GLY A 54 3.58 3.90 -29.32
C GLY A 54 3.85 4.24 -30.78
N GLU A 55 3.80 5.53 -31.15
CA GLU A 55 4.11 5.99 -32.50
C GLU A 55 5.56 5.67 -32.91
N ARG A 56 6.50 5.78 -31.96
CA ARG A 56 7.91 5.40 -32.19
C ARG A 56 8.10 3.89 -32.30
N ALA A 57 7.47 3.13 -31.41
CA ALA A 57 7.51 1.67 -31.42
C ALA A 57 6.97 1.14 -32.75
N ALA A 58 5.85 1.67 -33.23
CA ALA A 58 5.28 1.33 -34.55
C ALA A 58 6.22 1.68 -35.72
N GLY A 59 7.03 2.72 -35.57
CA GLY A 59 8.09 3.10 -36.52
C GLY A 59 9.37 2.28 -36.41
N GLY A 60 9.46 1.31 -35.48
CA GLY A 60 10.68 0.56 -35.20
C GLY A 60 11.82 1.41 -34.63
N LEU A 61 11.49 2.54 -34.01
CA LEU A 61 12.46 3.48 -33.45
C LEU A 61 12.69 3.18 -31.97
N PRO A 62 13.93 3.32 -31.46
CA PRO A 62 14.21 3.17 -30.03
C PRO A 62 13.38 4.12 -29.16
N LEU A 63 12.92 3.60 -28.03
CA LEU A 63 12.20 4.31 -26.97
C LEU A 63 13.15 4.79 -25.86
N SER A 64 14.26 4.09 -25.70
CA SER A 64 15.36 4.48 -24.83
C SER A 64 15.96 5.85 -25.19
N SER A 65 16.42 6.58 -24.16
CA SER A 65 17.17 7.81 -24.33
C SER A 65 18.68 7.54 -24.39
N ASP A 66 19.39 8.24 -25.27
CA ASP A 66 20.81 7.97 -25.59
C ASP A 66 21.78 8.11 -24.38
N ASP A 67 21.39 8.83 -23.31
CA ASP A 67 22.30 9.26 -22.22
C ASP A 67 21.83 8.88 -20.79
N GLY A 68 20.87 7.97 -20.61
CA GLY A 68 20.30 7.73 -19.26
C GLY A 68 19.58 6.42 -18.98
N GLY A 69 19.61 5.44 -19.90
CA GLY A 69 19.02 4.12 -19.67
C GLY A 69 19.80 3.27 -18.65
N ARG A 70 19.12 2.28 -18.08
CA ARG A 70 19.75 1.20 -17.31
C ARG A 70 20.62 0.35 -18.25
N LEU A 71 21.91 0.24 -17.95
CA LEU A 71 22.90 -0.41 -18.84
C LEU A 71 22.57 -1.88 -19.10
N ASP A 72 22.03 -2.57 -18.10
CA ASP A 72 21.55 -3.95 -18.14
C ASP A 72 20.33 -4.14 -19.06
N LEU A 73 19.68 -3.05 -19.46
CA LEU A 73 18.59 -3.04 -20.43
C LEU A 73 19.05 -2.56 -21.83
N GLY A 74 20.34 -2.27 -22.03
CA GLY A 74 20.89 -1.60 -23.22
C GLY A 74 20.84 -2.38 -24.55
N ASP A 75 20.54 -3.70 -24.50
CA ASP A 75 20.41 -4.56 -25.69
C ASP A 75 18.94 -4.79 -26.10
N ALA A 76 18.03 -3.91 -25.67
CA ALA A 76 16.60 -4.03 -25.95
C ALA A 76 16.28 -3.93 -27.45
N VAL A 77 15.29 -4.72 -27.89
CA VAL A 77 14.73 -4.61 -29.23
C VAL A 77 13.90 -3.32 -29.32
N PRO A 78 14.10 -2.45 -30.34
CA PRO A 78 13.34 -1.22 -30.46
C PRO A 78 11.82 -1.44 -30.42
N GLY A 79 11.13 -0.70 -29.55
CA GLY A 79 9.68 -0.80 -29.35
C GLY A 79 9.21 -1.99 -28.50
N SER A 80 10.13 -2.76 -27.91
CA SER A 80 9.79 -3.83 -26.98
C SER A 80 9.46 -3.30 -25.57
N PHE A 81 8.89 -4.16 -24.71
CA PHE A 81 8.67 -3.83 -23.30
C PHE A 81 9.98 -3.43 -22.60
N GLN A 82 11.08 -4.14 -22.84
CA GLN A 82 12.39 -3.80 -22.27
C GLN A 82 12.92 -2.42 -22.74
N ASP A 83 12.67 -2.05 -24.00
CA ASP A 83 13.05 -0.72 -24.52
C ASP A 83 12.18 0.37 -23.87
N ALA A 84 10.90 0.09 -23.62
CA ALA A 84 10.00 0.98 -22.90
C ALA A 84 10.42 1.21 -21.45
N LEU A 85 10.94 0.19 -20.76
CA LEU A 85 11.50 0.35 -19.40
C LEU A 85 12.69 1.31 -19.37
N ASN A 86 13.44 1.44 -20.48
CA ASN A 86 14.53 2.41 -20.63
C ASN A 86 14.09 3.81 -21.09
N ALA A 87 12.79 3.99 -21.40
CA ALA A 87 12.28 5.30 -21.75
C ALA A 87 12.13 6.19 -20.51
N LEU A 88 12.23 7.51 -20.72
CA LEU A 88 12.11 8.49 -19.66
C LEU A 88 10.64 8.76 -19.31
N ALA A 89 10.36 8.82 -18.00
CA ALA A 89 9.13 9.37 -17.47
C ALA A 89 9.16 10.92 -17.42
N ASP A 90 8.02 11.52 -17.08
CA ASP A 90 7.79 12.96 -17.03
C ASP A 90 8.64 13.71 -16.00
N ASP A 91 8.95 13.06 -14.88
CA ASP A 91 9.88 13.53 -13.86
C ASP A 91 11.37 13.38 -14.24
N GLY A 92 11.66 12.73 -15.37
CA GLY A 92 13.01 12.47 -15.87
C GLY A 92 13.68 11.22 -15.31
N SER A 93 12.99 10.43 -14.48
CA SER A 93 13.36 9.05 -14.15
C SER A 93 13.18 8.11 -15.35
N VAL A 94 13.71 6.90 -15.27
CA VAL A 94 13.41 5.84 -16.26
C VAL A 94 12.23 5.00 -15.80
N HIS A 95 11.43 4.52 -16.73
CA HIS A 95 10.28 3.67 -16.41
C HIS A 95 10.65 2.40 -15.64
N ALA A 96 11.89 1.90 -15.77
CA ALA A 96 12.40 0.79 -14.98
C ALA A 96 12.40 1.07 -13.47
N GLU A 97 12.75 2.29 -13.03
CA GLU A 97 12.73 2.67 -11.61
C GLU A 97 11.29 2.66 -11.08
N ARG A 98 10.37 3.20 -11.87
CA ARG A 98 8.95 3.18 -11.53
C ARG A 98 8.37 1.77 -11.53
N PHE A 99 8.80 0.92 -12.45
CA PHE A 99 8.39 -0.48 -12.49
C PHE A 99 8.87 -1.24 -11.23
N ASP A 100 10.09 -0.97 -10.79
CA ASP A 100 10.63 -1.53 -9.55
C ASP A 100 9.78 -1.10 -8.35
N ASP A 101 9.50 0.19 -8.21
CA ASP A 101 8.79 0.76 -7.06
C ASP A 101 7.28 0.44 -7.06
N GLU A 102 6.64 0.47 -8.22
CA GLU A 102 5.18 0.32 -8.36
C GLU A 102 4.75 -1.15 -8.51
N VAL A 103 5.61 -2.04 -9.00
CA VAL A 103 5.28 -3.45 -9.27
C VAL A 103 6.18 -4.41 -8.52
N LEU A 104 7.50 -4.38 -8.75
CA LEU A 104 8.37 -5.45 -8.23
C LEU A 104 8.48 -5.43 -6.71
N VAL A 105 8.74 -4.26 -6.11
CA VAL A 105 8.90 -4.12 -4.65
C VAL A 105 7.65 -4.56 -3.90
N PRO A 106 6.43 -4.06 -4.20
CA PRO A 106 5.22 -4.51 -3.52
C PRO A 106 4.92 -5.99 -3.75
N PHE A 107 5.08 -6.49 -4.99
CA PHE A 107 4.78 -7.88 -5.32
C PHE A 107 5.73 -8.86 -4.58
N VAL A 108 7.01 -8.52 -4.51
CA VAL A 108 8.03 -9.30 -3.81
C VAL A 108 7.77 -9.29 -2.31
N HIS A 109 7.44 -8.14 -1.72
CA HIS A 109 7.04 -8.05 -0.32
C HIS A 109 5.88 -9.00 0.00
N ASP A 110 4.78 -8.91 -0.76
CA ASP A 110 3.61 -9.78 -0.59
C ASP A 110 3.96 -11.26 -0.77
N THR A 111 4.91 -11.57 -1.65
CA THR A 111 5.39 -12.94 -1.90
C THR A 111 6.16 -13.48 -0.69
N CYS A 112 7.03 -12.65 -0.11
CA CYS A 112 7.75 -13.00 1.10
C CYS A 112 6.81 -13.15 2.31
N VAL A 113 5.81 -12.28 2.46
CA VAL A 113 4.80 -12.39 3.53
C VAL A 113 3.96 -13.67 3.35
N THR A 114 3.54 -14.00 2.12
CA THR A 114 2.83 -15.26 1.83
C THR A 114 3.69 -16.48 2.19
N ALA A 115 4.99 -16.44 1.89
CA ALA A 115 5.93 -17.48 2.28
C ALA A 115 6.09 -17.58 3.80
N ALA A 116 6.14 -16.44 4.51
CA ALA A 116 6.18 -16.39 5.97
C ALA A 116 4.90 -16.96 6.61
N GLU A 117 3.72 -16.69 6.05
CA GLU A 117 2.46 -17.30 6.50
C GLU A 117 2.49 -18.83 6.37
N ARG A 118 2.97 -19.33 5.22
CA ARG A 118 3.15 -20.78 4.99
C ARG A 118 4.18 -21.35 5.97
N ALA A 119 5.31 -20.66 6.18
CA ALA A 119 6.36 -21.07 7.11
C ALA A 119 5.85 -21.18 8.56
N ARG A 120 5.12 -20.16 9.04
CA ARG A 120 4.51 -20.17 10.38
C ARG A 120 3.54 -21.33 10.56
N THR A 121 2.82 -21.70 9.51
CA THR A 121 1.83 -22.79 9.55
C THR A 121 2.50 -24.17 9.50
N ASP A 122 3.44 -24.37 8.57
CA ASP A 122 4.00 -25.69 8.26
C ASP A 122 5.23 -26.02 9.12
N ARG A 123 5.93 -24.99 9.63
CA ARG A 123 7.17 -25.11 10.41
C ARG A 123 7.20 -24.16 11.61
N PRO A 124 6.19 -24.19 12.50
CA PRO A 124 6.03 -23.21 13.58
C PRO A 124 7.25 -23.10 14.52
N ALA A 125 7.92 -24.21 14.81
CA ALA A 125 9.12 -24.19 15.66
C ALA A 125 10.32 -23.51 15.00
N ALA A 126 10.60 -23.82 13.74
CA ALA A 126 11.68 -23.20 12.98
C ALA A 126 11.37 -21.72 12.67
N TRP A 127 10.10 -21.38 12.48
CA TRP A 127 9.66 -19.99 12.35
C TRP A 127 9.90 -19.18 13.63
N ALA A 128 9.56 -19.75 14.80
CA ALA A 128 9.79 -19.08 16.08
C ALA A 128 11.29 -18.86 16.37
N GLU A 129 12.14 -19.84 16.05
CA GLU A 129 13.60 -19.72 16.15
C GLU A 129 14.12 -18.62 15.21
N LEU A 130 13.68 -18.62 13.96
CA LEU A 130 14.05 -17.60 12.98
C LEU A 130 13.63 -16.18 13.42
N ALA A 131 12.42 -16.03 13.97
CA ALA A 131 11.94 -14.74 14.46
C ALA A 131 12.78 -14.22 15.63
N ASP A 132 13.18 -15.10 16.55
CA ASP A 132 14.10 -14.78 17.65
C ASP A 132 15.49 -14.40 17.12
N ASP A 133 16.01 -15.13 16.12
CA ASP A 133 17.31 -14.86 15.50
C ASP A 133 17.38 -13.46 14.83
N VAL A 134 16.28 -13.03 14.20
CA VAL A 134 16.20 -11.68 13.61
C VAL A 134 15.74 -10.61 14.61
N GLY A 135 15.36 -11.00 15.82
CA GLY A 135 14.95 -10.10 16.90
C GLY A 135 13.55 -9.49 16.75
N GLU A 136 12.66 -10.13 16.00
CA GLU A 136 11.31 -9.64 15.70
C GLU A 136 10.22 -10.52 16.32
N ASP A 137 9.02 -9.95 16.51
CA ASP A 137 7.86 -10.74 16.93
C ASP A 137 7.43 -11.69 15.80
N GLY A 138 7.46 -13.00 16.05
CA GLY A 138 7.02 -14.01 15.09
C GLY A 138 5.54 -13.92 14.68
N GLY A 139 4.73 -13.11 15.39
CA GLY A 139 3.39 -12.71 14.99
C GLY A 139 3.36 -11.64 13.88
N ASP A 140 4.36 -10.76 13.83
CA ASP A 140 4.54 -9.73 12.79
C ASP A 140 5.39 -10.26 11.64
N LEU A 141 4.73 -10.95 10.72
CA LEU A 141 5.37 -11.56 9.56
C LEU A 141 6.10 -10.52 8.69
N ALA A 142 5.56 -9.32 8.58
CA ALA A 142 6.15 -8.27 7.75
C ALA A 142 7.42 -7.72 8.39
N ALA A 143 7.46 -7.58 9.72
CA ALA A 143 8.69 -7.20 10.42
C ALA A 143 9.78 -8.26 10.27
N VAL A 144 9.45 -9.55 10.48
CA VAL A 144 10.39 -10.66 10.27
C VAL A 144 10.92 -10.67 8.83
N VAL A 145 10.05 -10.51 7.83
CA VAL A 145 10.42 -10.45 6.40
C VAL A 145 11.41 -9.32 6.11
N ARG A 146 11.16 -8.13 6.64
CA ARG A 146 12.05 -6.97 6.47
C ARG A 146 13.39 -7.20 7.14
N ALA A 147 13.40 -7.73 8.36
CA ALA A 147 14.62 -8.00 9.12
C ALA A 147 15.48 -9.11 8.48
N GLY A 148 14.85 -10.08 7.82
CA GLY A 148 15.56 -11.15 7.10
C GLY A 148 16.07 -10.79 5.71
N GLU A 149 15.75 -9.60 5.18
CA GLU A 149 16.23 -9.06 3.90
C GLU A 149 16.02 -9.98 2.66
N TRP A 150 15.07 -10.92 2.71
CA TRP A 150 14.82 -11.86 1.60
C TRP A 150 14.30 -11.21 0.32
N GLU A 151 13.76 -10.00 0.42
CA GLU A 151 13.17 -9.24 -0.69
C GLU A 151 14.21 -8.84 -1.72
N ALA A 152 15.40 -8.42 -1.29
CA ALA A 152 16.45 -7.93 -2.19
C ALA A 152 16.89 -8.98 -3.23
N PRO A 153 17.27 -10.22 -2.85
CA PRO A 153 17.60 -11.25 -3.84
C PRO A 153 16.37 -11.71 -4.63
N LEU A 154 15.18 -11.74 -4.02
CA LEU A 154 13.96 -12.18 -4.71
C LEU A 154 13.50 -11.18 -5.78
N ARG A 155 13.77 -9.89 -5.59
CA ARG A 155 13.49 -8.84 -6.58
C ARG A 155 14.28 -9.04 -7.86
N ILE A 156 15.56 -9.43 -7.76
CA ILE A 156 16.38 -9.76 -8.93
C ILE A 156 15.77 -10.96 -9.66
N ASP A 157 15.42 -12.02 -8.93
CA ASP A 157 14.78 -13.21 -9.53
C ASP A 157 13.45 -12.85 -10.23
N ALA A 158 12.63 -11.99 -9.61
CA ALA A 158 11.36 -11.52 -10.16
C ALA A 158 11.54 -10.68 -11.43
N GLU A 159 12.47 -9.73 -11.43
CA GLU A 159 12.81 -8.91 -12.60
C GLU A 159 13.25 -9.79 -13.78
N GLN A 160 14.12 -10.77 -13.53
CA GLN A 160 14.59 -11.69 -14.57
C GLN A 160 13.45 -12.55 -15.13
N LEU A 161 12.50 -12.98 -14.30
CA LEU A 161 11.31 -13.70 -14.77
C LEU A 161 10.43 -12.82 -15.68
N VAL A 162 10.23 -11.55 -15.32
CA VAL A 162 9.47 -10.60 -16.15
C VAL A 162 10.19 -10.34 -17.47
N LEU A 163 11.48 -10.03 -17.44
CA LEU A 163 12.26 -9.75 -18.65
C LEU A 163 12.34 -10.98 -19.57
N ALA A 164 12.43 -12.19 -19.00
CA ALA A 164 12.40 -13.43 -19.78
C ALA A 164 11.03 -13.66 -20.46
N ALA A 165 9.93 -13.27 -19.82
CA ALA A 165 8.59 -13.45 -20.35
C ALA A 165 8.18 -12.35 -21.34
N LEU A 166 8.49 -11.09 -21.03
CA LEU A 166 7.93 -9.92 -21.70
C LEU A 166 8.98 -9.05 -22.40
N GLY A 167 10.26 -9.13 -22.02
CA GLY A 167 11.28 -8.13 -22.39
C GLY A 167 11.40 -7.86 -23.89
N THR A 168 11.34 -8.92 -24.71
CA THR A 168 11.42 -8.82 -26.17
C THR A 168 10.07 -8.70 -26.87
N GLN A 169 8.96 -8.78 -26.14
CA GLN A 169 7.63 -8.65 -26.70
C GLN A 169 7.35 -7.18 -27.10
N PRO A 170 6.63 -6.93 -28.21
CA PRO A 170 6.21 -5.58 -28.58
C PRO A 170 5.40 -4.93 -27.46
N LEU A 171 5.68 -3.66 -27.14
CA LEU A 171 4.99 -2.94 -26.06
C LEU A 171 3.46 -3.01 -26.21
N LEU A 172 2.94 -2.81 -27.42
CA LEU A 172 1.50 -2.79 -27.69
C LEU A 172 0.82 -4.16 -27.44
N GLU A 173 1.53 -5.26 -27.65
CA GLU A 173 1.02 -6.61 -27.35
C GLU A 173 0.94 -6.82 -25.83
N VAL A 174 1.98 -6.40 -25.10
CA VAL A 174 2.01 -6.46 -23.63
C VAL A 174 0.87 -5.65 -23.02
N GLU A 175 0.61 -4.43 -23.53
CA GLU A 175 -0.52 -3.61 -23.08
C GLU A 175 -1.86 -4.31 -23.34
N THR A 176 -2.03 -4.93 -24.52
CA THR A 176 -3.27 -5.62 -24.88
C THR A 176 -3.59 -6.76 -23.92
N GLU A 177 -2.59 -7.55 -23.54
CA GLU A 177 -2.74 -8.61 -22.52
C GLU A 177 -3.05 -8.05 -21.12
N GLY A 178 -2.59 -6.83 -20.81
CA GLY A 178 -2.79 -6.15 -19.53
C GLY A 178 -4.15 -5.46 -19.36
N LEU A 179 -4.84 -5.13 -20.46
CA LEU A 179 -6.11 -4.40 -20.46
C LEU A 179 -7.18 -4.97 -19.51
N PRO A 180 -7.42 -6.29 -19.44
CA PRO A 180 -8.45 -6.83 -18.55
C PRO A 180 -8.17 -6.52 -17.07
N LEU A 181 -6.93 -6.70 -16.62
CA LEU A 181 -6.56 -6.49 -15.23
C LEU A 181 -6.48 -5.00 -14.87
N SER A 182 -5.96 -4.15 -15.77
CA SER A 182 -5.90 -2.70 -15.53
C SER A 182 -7.29 -2.07 -15.37
N LEU A 183 -8.28 -2.53 -16.15
CA LEU A 183 -9.68 -2.11 -15.99
C LEU A 183 -10.28 -2.55 -14.65
N VAL A 184 -9.98 -3.77 -14.20
CA VAL A 184 -10.42 -4.27 -12.88
C VAL A 184 -9.83 -3.40 -11.76
N ARG A 185 -8.52 -3.09 -11.83
CA ARG A 185 -7.86 -2.22 -10.84
C ARG A 185 -8.42 -0.81 -10.86
N ALA A 186 -8.69 -0.25 -12.03
CA ALA A 186 -9.32 1.06 -12.15
C ALA A 186 -10.73 1.08 -11.54
N ALA A 187 -11.53 0.04 -11.78
CA ALA A 187 -12.84 -0.11 -11.18
C ALA A 187 -12.77 -0.29 -9.65
N GLU A 188 -11.81 -1.08 -9.15
CA GLU A 188 -11.55 -1.25 -7.72
C GLU A 188 -11.17 0.08 -7.06
N ALA A 189 -10.23 0.81 -7.65
CA ALA A 189 -9.78 2.12 -7.15
C ALA A 189 -10.92 3.14 -7.17
N ALA A 190 -11.72 3.19 -8.23
CA ALA A 190 -12.90 4.05 -8.31
C ALA A 190 -13.93 3.68 -7.23
N THR A 191 -14.15 2.39 -6.99
CA THR A 191 -15.05 1.92 -5.93
C THR A 191 -14.55 2.29 -4.54
N ARG A 192 -13.25 2.13 -4.29
CA ARG A 192 -12.60 2.53 -3.03
C ARG A 192 -12.68 4.04 -2.81
N ALA A 193 -12.45 4.83 -3.85
CA ALA A 193 -12.56 6.29 -3.79
C ALA A 193 -14.01 6.78 -3.65
N ALA A 194 -14.99 5.98 -4.10
CA ALA A 194 -16.40 6.29 -3.97
C ALA A 194 -16.96 6.03 -2.56
N VAL A 195 -16.20 5.39 -1.66
CA VAL A 195 -16.57 5.26 -0.25
C VAL A 195 -16.55 6.67 0.35
N PRO A 196 -17.72 7.24 0.75
CA PRO A 196 -17.75 8.55 1.37
C PRO A 196 -16.92 8.49 2.64
N ALA A 197 -16.02 9.46 2.83
CA ALA A 197 -15.38 9.65 4.13
C ALA A 197 -16.48 9.75 5.20
N PRO A 198 -16.34 9.08 6.36
CA PRO A 198 -17.32 9.19 7.42
C PRO A 198 -17.57 10.67 7.70
N PRO A 199 -18.84 11.10 7.83
CA PRO A 199 -19.15 12.52 8.01
C PRO A 199 -18.35 13.02 9.21
N ALA A 200 -17.56 14.08 8.98
CA ALA A 200 -16.93 14.80 10.08
C ALA A 200 -18.05 15.17 11.06
N ARG A 201 -18.02 14.61 12.28
CA ARG A 201 -18.94 15.03 13.34
C ARG A 201 -18.75 16.54 13.47
N GLY A 202 -19.82 17.29 13.25
CA GLY A 202 -19.77 18.74 13.04
C GLY A 202 -18.94 19.44 14.12
N LEU A 203 -18.25 20.52 13.71
CA LEU A 203 -17.59 21.41 14.67
C LEU A 203 -18.64 21.82 15.72
N PRO A 204 -18.33 21.66 17.01
CA PRO A 204 -19.25 22.05 18.06
C PRO A 204 -19.55 23.54 17.97
N ASP A 205 -20.78 23.92 18.32
CA ASP A 205 -21.19 25.33 18.47
C ASP A 205 -20.27 26.02 19.49
N ASP A 206 -19.92 27.28 19.25
CA ASP A 206 -19.08 28.08 20.17
C ASP A 206 -19.73 28.18 21.57
N SER A 207 -21.05 28.02 21.67
CA SER A 207 -21.77 27.94 22.95
C SER A 207 -21.42 26.70 23.79
N LEU A 208 -20.87 25.65 23.18
CA LEU A 208 -20.48 24.39 23.85
C LEU A 208 -19.01 24.38 24.28
N ALA A 209 -18.21 25.40 23.95
CA ALA A 209 -16.78 25.39 24.21
C ALA A 209 -16.43 25.17 25.70
N GLY A 210 -17.19 25.78 26.61
CA GLY A 210 -17.01 25.62 28.06
C GLY A 210 -17.36 24.22 28.54
N ALA A 211 -18.52 23.70 28.15
CA ALA A 211 -18.96 22.35 28.51
C ALA A 211 -18.05 21.26 27.91
N LEU A 212 -17.57 21.45 26.68
CA LEU A 212 -16.62 20.52 26.06
C LEU A 212 -15.25 20.53 26.70
N PHE A 213 -14.79 21.70 27.17
CA PHE A 213 -13.55 21.79 27.93
C PHE A 213 -13.64 20.98 29.22
N LEU A 214 -14.72 21.17 30.00
CA LEU A 214 -14.96 20.42 31.23
C LEU A 214 -15.12 18.92 30.95
N ALA A 215 -15.87 18.55 29.92
CA ALA A 215 -16.11 17.16 29.56
C ALA A 215 -14.83 16.42 29.11
N ARG A 216 -13.93 17.11 28.40
CA ARG A 216 -12.63 16.55 28.01
C ARG A 216 -11.69 16.39 29.20
N ALA A 217 -11.61 17.39 30.08
CA ALA A 217 -10.83 17.30 31.30
C ALA A 217 -11.33 16.15 32.20
N ALA A 218 -12.65 16.03 32.35
CA ALA A 218 -13.28 14.93 33.09
C ALA A 218 -12.92 13.56 32.50
N LEU A 219 -12.97 13.42 31.17
CA LEU A 219 -12.60 12.17 30.51
C LEU A 219 -11.12 11.82 30.71
N GLU A 220 -10.22 12.81 30.56
CA GLU A 220 -8.78 12.62 30.78
C GLU A 220 -8.46 12.18 32.22
N GLU A 221 -9.17 12.70 33.21
CA GLU A 221 -8.99 12.37 34.62
C GLU A 221 -9.76 11.11 35.07
N SER A 222 -10.79 10.69 34.32
CA SER A 222 -11.65 9.55 34.67
C SER A 222 -10.95 8.19 34.62
N GLY A 223 -9.85 8.08 33.87
CA GLY A 223 -9.16 6.81 33.61
C GLY A 223 -9.95 5.84 32.72
N CYS A 224 -11.00 6.30 32.03
CA CYS A 224 -11.73 5.48 31.07
C CYS A 224 -10.83 5.04 29.90
N THR A 225 -11.09 3.85 29.40
CA THR A 225 -10.52 3.39 28.13
C THR A 225 -11.04 4.28 27.01
N VAL A 226 -10.19 4.70 26.06
CA VAL A 226 -10.62 5.55 24.94
C VAL A 226 -10.49 4.75 23.63
N PRO A 227 -11.57 4.62 22.82
CA PRO A 227 -12.91 5.17 23.02
C PRO A 227 -13.68 4.50 24.19
N VAL A 228 -14.49 5.27 24.92
CA VAL A 228 -15.19 4.78 26.12
C VAL A 228 -16.23 3.72 25.78
N PRO A 229 -16.07 2.47 26.27
CA PRO A 229 -17.02 1.40 26.00
C PRO A 229 -18.27 1.50 26.90
N PRO A 230 -19.40 0.88 26.52
CA PRO A 230 -20.66 0.96 27.27
C PRO A 230 -20.57 0.41 28.70
N THR A 231 -19.57 -0.43 28.98
CA THR A 231 -19.29 -0.96 30.33
C THR A 231 -18.76 0.09 31.30
N GLU A 232 -18.17 1.17 30.78
CA GLU A 232 -17.60 2.27 31.57
C GLU A 232 -18.51 3.52 31.56
N ALA A 233 -19.73 3.42 31.01
CA ALA A 233 -20.67 4.53 30.90
C ALA A 233 -20.99 5.20 32.26
N ASP A 234 -21.15 4.41 33.33
CA ASP A 234 -21.46 4.92 34.66
C ASP A 234 -20.26 5.65 35.29
N LEU A 235 -19.04 5.21 34.96
CA LEU A 235 -17.79 5.85 35.38
C LEU A 235 -17.61 7.21 34.69
N LEU A 236 -17.84 7.25 33.37
CA LEU A 236 -17.81 8.49 32.60
C LEU A 236 -18.89 9.47 33.09
N LEU A 237 -20.11 9.01 33.31
CA LEU A 237 -21.20 9.86 33.79
C LEU A 237 -20.91 10.47 35.16
N ALA A 238 -20.33 9.70 36.09
CA ALA A 238 -19.87 10.21 37.38
C ALA A 238 -18.77 11.28 37.22
N ALA A 239 -17.79 11.03 36.35
CA ALA A 239 -16.71 11.98 36.09
C ALA A 239 -17.21 13.30 35.48
N LEU A 240 -18.19 13.24 34.57
CA LEU A 240 -18.80 14.45 33.99
C LEU A 240 -19.57 15.25 35.06
N ALA A 241 -20.32 14.58 35.93
CA ALA A 241 -21.04 15.22 37.03
C ALA A 241 -20.08 15.86 38.04
N ASP A 242 -18.99 15.19 38.41
CA ASP A 242 -17.95 15.70 39.32
C ASP A 242 -17.20 16.90 38.75
N ALA A 243 -17.03 16.95 37.43
CA ALA A 243 -16.47 18.11 36.70
C ALA A 243 -17.46 19.29 36.60
N GLY A 244 -18.70 19.11 37.07
CA GLY A 244 -19.73 20.15 37.13
C GLY A 244 -20.54 20.32 35.84
N LEU A 245 -20.61 19.30 34.98
CA LEU A 245 -21.50 19.32 33.82
C LEU A 245 -22.97 19.12 34.23
N GLU A 246 -23.86 19.94 33.69
CA GLU A 246 -25.30 19.80 33.93
C GLU A 246 -25.88 18.61 33.15
N ALA A 247 -26.95 18.00 33.69
CA ALA A 247 -27.56 16.80 33.11
C ALA A 247 -28.08 17.04 31.67
N GLU A 248 -28.55 18.25 31.40
CA GLU A 248 -28.99 18.71 30.07
C GLU A 248 -27.83 18.95 29.09
N GLU A 249 -26.62 19.22 29.58
CA GLU A 249 -25.44 19.46 28.75
C GLU A 249 -24.80 18.15 28.29
N VAL A 250 -24.89 17.09 29.11
CA VAL A 250 -24.28 15.78 28.85
C VAL A 250 -24.68 15.19 27.49
N PRO A 251 -25.97 15.09 27.11
CA PRO A 251 -26.37 14.58 25.79
C PRO A 251 -25.81 15.39 24.61
N VAL A 252 -25.54 16.68 24.80
CA VAL A 252 -25.05 17.57 23.76
C VAL A 252 -23.54 17.44 23.58
N VAL A 253 -22.78 17.20 24.66
CA VAL A 253 -21.32 17.05 24.58
C VAL A 253 -20.86 15.64 24.21
N LEU A 254 -21.62 14.60 24.58
CA LEU A 254 -21.25 13.19 24.37
C LEU A 254 -20.87 12.85 22.91
N PRO A 255 -21.59 13.33 21.87
CA PRO A 255 -21.23 13.07 20.47
C PRO A 255 -19.84 13.60 20.07
N HIS A 256 -19.29 14.56 20.82
CA HIS A 256 -18.00 15.20 20.57
C HIS A 256 -16.85 14.62 21.39
N LEU A 257 -17.13 13.67 22.29
CA LEU A 257 -16.13 12.92 23.04
C LEU A 257 -15.79 11.60 22.31
N PRO A 258 -14.60 11.03 22.53
CA PRO A 258 -14.23 9.73 21.98
C PRO A 258 -14.91 8.61 22.80
N VAL A 259 -16.21 8.42 22.54
CA VAL A 259 -17.07 7.40 23.17
C VAL A 259 -17.70 6.53 22.09
N GLU A 260 -17.99 5.27 22.43
CA GLU A 260 -18.78 4.39 21.56
C GLU A 260 -20.27 4.80 21.56
N ASP A 261 -20.97 4.53 20.45
CA ASP A 261 -22.39 4.90 20.31
C ASP A 261 -23.27 4.26 21.40
N GLY A 262 -22.97 3.02 21.80
CA GLY A 262 -23.66 2.34 22.90
C GLY A 262 -23.46 2.99 24.27
N THR A 263 -22.37 3.75 24.46
CA THR A 263 -22.12 4.55 25.68
C THR A 263 -23.03 5.77 25.70
N ILE A 264 -23.21 6.43 24.54
CA ILE A 264 -24.13 7.57 24.40
C ILE A 264 -25.56 7.13 24.70
N GLU A 265 -26.01 6.03 24.10
CA GLU A 265 -27.36 5.47 24.32
C GLU A 265 -27.61 5.14 25.79
N ARG A 266 -26.64 4.51 26.46
CA ARG A 266 -26.77 4.14 27.88
C ARG A 266 -26.84 5.37 28.79
N ILE A 267 -25.97 6.36 28.59
CA ILE A 267 -25.95 7.57 29.42
C ILE A 267 -27.23 8.38 29.22
N THR A 268 -27.68 8.56 27.97
CA THR A 268 -28.92 9.27 27.67
C THR A 268 -30.16 8.57 28.24
N ALA A 269 -30.19 7.23 28.23
CA ALA A 269 -31.24 6.44 28.87
C ALA A 269 -31.25 6.61 30.40
N ASN A 270 -30.09 6.65 31.05
CA ASN A 270 -29.98 6.88 32.50
C ASN A 270 -30.48 8.27 32.89
N LEU A 271 -30.11 9.32 32.13
CA LEU A 271 -30.53 10.69 32.38
C LEU A 271 -32.03 10.94 32.13
N SER A 272 -32.67 10.09 31.31
CA SER A 272 -34.11 10.17 31.05
C SER A 272 -34.97 9.38 32.05
N ALA A 273 -34.33 8.58 32.92
CA ALA A 273 -34.99 7.76 33.92
C ALA A 273 -35.10 8.43 35.30
N ASP A 274 -34.38 9.54 35.51
CA ASP A 274 -34.48 10.46 36.65
C ASP A 274 -35.40 11.66 36.34
#